data_AF-A0A1X7JD06-F1
#
_entry.id   AF-A0A1X7JD06-F1
#
_cell.length_a   1.000
_cell.length_b   1.000
_cell.length_c   1.000
_cell.angle_alpha   90.00
_cell.angle_beta   90.00
_cell.angle_gamma   90.00
#
_symmetry.space_group_name_H-M   'P 1'
#
loop_
_entity.id
_entity.type
_entity.pdbx_description
1 polymer ?
#
loop_
_entity_poly.entity_id
_entity_poly.type
_entity_poly.pdbx_seq_one_letter_code
_entity_poly.pdbx_strand_id
1 'polypeptide(L)'
;MLEDSKIKILVCCHKPSELPQDGIFLPIHVGAAISEANLGIQRDDQLNGEPCDNISNKNRSFCELTAIYWAWKNIKSIYPNLEYIGLNHYRRFFAFNETRLTSSGIPKDVKGISEYKLNTSRIESWLSANKVITTPRAYLKTSVASGYEHAHYSSDLRVIHDIVRNDYPEFLNAFNDVFLGSNYFYDCNMFIMPWNEFDDYCKWLFGILFKAEKIIDIEKYDSYQKRIYGFLAERLWTVWVKYKQYSLKNLNYYVYTENPKKIDEGLIARLKYKKMRIKDNFAFFLSKVRGNKQERYWTVP
;
A
#
# COMPACT_ATOMS: atom_id res chain seq x y z
N MET A 1 20.81 4.19 17.18
CA MET A 1 19.39 4.53 17.47
C MET A 1 18.96 5.41 16.34
N LEU A 2 18.02 4.92 15.54
CA LEU A 2 17.47 5.62 14.40
C LEU A 2 16.88 6.96 14.82
N GLU A 3 17.45 8.06 14.35
CA GLU A 3 17.03 9.42 14.65
C GLU A 3 15.75 9.80 13.89
N ASP A 4 14.88 10.60 14.52
CA ASP A 4 13.65 11.13 13.93
C ASP A 4 13.88 11.92 12.63
N SER A 5 15.07 12.48 12.43
CA SER A 5 15.46 13.22 11.23
C SER A 5 15.77 12.31 10.04
N LYS A 6 16.10 11.04 10.30
CA LYS A 6 16.50 10.03 9.31
C LYS A 6 15.34 9.15 8.86
N ILE A 7 14.23 9.12 9.58
CA ILE A 7 13.04 8.35 9.23
C ILE A 7 11.76 9.14 9.47
N LYS A 8 10.82 9.05 8.53
CA LYS A 8 9.43 9.50 8.72
C LYS A 8 8.46 8.44 8.22
N ILE A 9 7.46 8.14 9.02
CA ILE A 9 6.34 7.27 8.64
C ILE A 9 5.10 8.14 8.49
N LEU A 10 4.64 8.31 7.25
CA LEU A 10 3.43 9.05 6.93
C LEU A 10 2.23 8.35 7.56
N VAL A 11 1.32 9.12 8.15
CA VAL A 11 0.04 8.59 8.66
C VAL A 11 -1.10 9.31 7.96
N CYS A 12 -1.76 8.63 7.02
CA CYS A 12 -2.76 9.25 6.16
C CYS A 12 -4.10 9.42 6.89
N CYS A 13 -4.53 10.67 7.10
CA CYS A 13 -5.73 11.06 7.84
C CYS A 13 -6.68 11.85 6.92
N HIS A 14 -7.96 11.47 6.88
CA HIS A 14 -9.01 12.20 6.15
C HIS A 14 -10.09 12.77 7.08
N LYS A 15 -9.92 12.57 8.39
CA LYS A 15 -10.84 13.02 9.45
C LYS A 15 -10.09 13.10 10.78
N PRO A 16 -10.63 13.81 11.79
CA PRO A 16 -10.07 13.81 13.14
C PRO A 16 -9.85 12.38 13.63
N SER A 17 -8.63 12.09 14.08
CA SER A 17 -8.19 10.76 14.47
C SER A 17 -7.24 10.89 15.65
N GLU A 18 -7.41 10.01 16.65
CA GLU A 18 -6.40 9.84 17.69
C GLU A 18 -5.19 9.10 17.07
N LEU A 19 -3.99 9.58 17.35
CA LEU A 19 -2.75 9.10 16.73
C LEU A 19 -1.69 8.80 17.79
N PRO A 20 -0.78 7.85 17.52
CA PRO A 20 0.37 7.62 18.38
C PRO A 20 1.23 8.88 18.53
N GLN A 21 1.76 9.10 19.72
CA GLN A 21 2.62 10.25 20.04
C GLN A 21 4.09 9.84 19.89
N ASP A 22 4.63 9.92 18.67
CA ASP A 22 6.03 9.64 18.36
C ASP A 22 6.50 10.54 17.21
N GLY A 23 7.66 11.17 17.36
CA GLY A 23 8.20 12.14 16.39
C GLY A 23 8.55 11.54 15.02
N ILE A 24 8.68 10.21 14.92
CA ILE A 24 8.86 9.51 13.64
C ILE A 24 7.57 9.53 12.80
N PHE A 25 6.40 9.58 13.42
CA PHE A 25 5.14 9.68 12.68
C PHE A 25 4.93 11.09 12.16
N LEU A 26 4.59 11.19 10.87
CA LEU A 26 4.18 12.43 10.23
C LEU A 26 2.72 12.30 9.78
N PRO A 27 1.74 12.78 10.58
CA PRO A 27 0.35 12.80 10.17
C PRO A 27 0.15 13.72 8.95
N ILE A 28 -0.50 13.20 7.91
CA ILE A 28 -0.83 13.96 6.69
C ILE A 28 -2.34 14.01 6.54
N HIS A 29 -2.91 15.21 6.48
CA HIS A 29 -4.28 15.44 6.01
C HIS A 29 -4.31 15.21 4.50
N VAL A 30 -4.84 14.07 4.09
CA VAL A 30 -4.96 13.71 2.67
C VAL A 30 -6.25 14.25 2.07
N GLY A 31 -6.19 14.69 0.81
CA GLY A 31 -7.33 15.33 0.15
C GLY A 31 -7.68 16.69 0.73
N ALA A 32 -6.70 17.36 1.34
CA ALA A 32 -6.92 18.62 2.02
C ALA A 32 -7.47 19.70 1.09
N ALA A 33 -7.09 19.71 -0.19
CA ALA A 33 -7.57 20.66 -1.21
C ALA A 33 -9.07 20.55 -1.50
N ILE A 34 -9.71 19.42 -1.18
CA ILE A 34 -11.15 19.16 -1.40
C ILE A 34 -11.89 18.88 -0.09
N SER A 35 -11.23 19.11 1.05
CA SER A 35 -11.75 18.90 2.39
C SER A 35 -12.16 20.22 3.01
N GLU A 36 -13.36 20.26 3.59
CA GLU A 36 -13.84 21.41 4.36
C GLU A 36 -13.27 21.45 5.79
N ALA A 37 -12.70 20.33 6.26
CA ALA A 37 -12.15 20.22 7.61
C ALA A 37 -10.69 20.71 7.66
N ASN A 38 -10.35 21.44 8.73
CA ASN A 38 -8.95 21.65 9.10
C ASN A 38 -8.58 20.72 10.25
N LEU A 39 -7.68 19.76 9.98
CA LEU A 39 -7.25 18.78 10.96
C LEU A 39 -6.08 19.25 11.85
N GLY A 40 -5.51 20.44 11.60
CA GLY A 40 -4.39 20.97 12.38
C GLY A 40 -3.08 20.16 12.24
N ILE A 41 -2.96 19.36 11.18
CA ILE A 41 -1.77 18.57 10.84
C ILE A 41 -1.26 18.96 9.44
N GLN A 42 -0.08 18.48 9.07
CA GLN A 42 0.50 18.71 7.74
C GLN A 42 -0.51 18.34 6.64
N ARG A 43 -0.76 19.25 5.70
CA ARG A 43 -1.68 19.02 4.57
C ARG A 43 -0.92 18.52 3.36
N ASP A 44 -1.54 17.70 2.53
CA ASP A 44 -0.94 17.21 1.29
C ASP A 44 -0.98 18.22 0.13
N ASP A 45 -1.61 19.39 0.30
CA ASP A 45 -1.63 20.49 -0.68
C ASP A 45 -0.68 21.65 -0.35
N GLN A 46 0.01 21.58 0.79
CA GLN A 46 0.85 22.66 1.29
C GLN A 46 2.20 22.16 1.84
N LEU A 47 3.17 23.05 1.93
CA LEU A 47 4.47 22.87 2.57
C LEU A 47 4.73 24.10 3.44
N ASN A 48 4.88 23.93 4.75
CA ASN A 48 5.03 25.03 5.71
C ASN A 48 3.93 26.12 5.59
N GLY A 49 2.70 25.71 5.27
CA GLY A 49 1.55 26.60 5.12
C GLY A 49 1.37 27.20 3.71
N GLU A 50 2.35 27.04 2.82
CA GLU A 50 2.32 27.57 1.46
C GLU A 50 1.96 26.49 0.43
N PRO A 51 1.31 26.83 -0.70
CA PRO A 51 1.05 25.87 -1.79
C PRO A 51 2.33 25.19 -2.30
N CYS A 52 2.23 23.91 -2.68
CA CYS A 52 3.37 23.10 -3.16
C CYS A 52 2.99 22.17 -4.33
N ASP A 53 3.95 21.43 -4.90
CA ASP A 53 3.66 20.39 -5.90
C ASP A 53 2.89 19.24 -5.25
N ASN A 54 1.65 19.01 -5.70
CA ASN A 54 0.75 18.05 -5.10
C ASN A 54 -0.31 17.52 -6.08
N ILE A 55 -1.02 16.48 -5.62
CA ILE A 55 -2.21 15.92 -6.27
C ILE A 55 -3.37 15.77 -5.28
N SER A 56 -3.44 16.65 -4.27
CA SER A 56 -4.42 16.57 -3.17
C SER A 56 -5.86 16.55 -3.67
N ASN A 57 -6.16 17.36 -4.70
CA ASN A 57 -7.48 17.40 -5.34
C ASN A 57 -7.92 16.07 -5.97
N LYS A 58 -6.98 15.15 -6.21
CA LYS A 58 -7.23 13.81 -6.76
C LYS A 58 -7.51 12.75 -5.69
N ASN A 59 -7.59 13.11 -4.40
CA ASN A 59 -7.72 12.15 -3.31
C ASN A 59 -8.93 11.20 -3.44
N ARG A 60 -10.04 11.64 -4.04
CA ARG A 60 -11.21 10.77 -4.28
C ARG A 60 -10.88 9.54 -5.13
N SER A 61 -9.87 9.62 -6.01
CA SER A 61 -9.46 8.52 -6.88
C SER A 61 -8.09 7.93 -6.53
N PHE A 62 -7.15 8.76 -6.08
CA PHE A 62 -5.79 8.36 -5.68
C PHE A 62 -5.68 7.95 -4.20
N CYS A 63 -6.67 8.24 -3.37
CA CYS A 63 -6.68 7.90 -1.95
C CYS A 63 -5.37 8.31 -1.24
N GLU A 64 -4.77 7.44 -0.43
CA GLU A 64 -3.52 7.67 0.30
C GLU A 64 -2.30 7.95 -0.60
N LEU A 65 -2.37 7.69 -1.91
CA LEU A 65 -1.28 8.02 -2.84
C LEU A 65 -1.01 9.53 -2.92
N THR A 66 -1.99 10.35 -2.54
CA THR A 66 -1.81 11.81 -2.42
C THR A 66 -0.75 12.18 -1.38
N ALA A 67 -0.69 11.47 -0.24
CA ALA A 67 0.39 11.62 0.74
C ALA A 67 1.73 11.10 0.21
N ILE A 68 1.74 9.97 -0.52
CA ILE A 68 2.95 9.43 -1.15
C ILE A 68 3.54 10.45 -2.12
N TYR A 69 2.71 11.02 -3.00
CA TYR A 69 3.14 12.01 -3.97
C TYR A 69 3.66 13.28 -3.29
N TRP A 70 2.93 13.81 -2.31
CA TRP A 70 3.37 14.97 -1.55
C TRP A 70 4.73 14.71 -0.90
N ALA A 71 4.92 13.54 -0.29
CA ALA A 71 6.20 13.20 0.33
C ALA A 71 7.31 13.10 -0.70
N TRP A 72 7.07 12.42 -1.82
CA TRP A 72 8.02 12.30 -2.93
C TRP A 72 8.53 13.66 -3.42
N LYS A 73 7.65 14.65 -3.57
CA LYS A 73 8.01 15.96 -4.09
C LYS A 73 8.59 16.92 -3.04
N ASN A 74 8.12 16.83 -1.80
CA ASN A 74 8.31 17.91 -0.84
C ASN A 74 9.10 17.51 0.42
N ILE A 75 9.01 16.27 0.89
CA ILE A 75 9.45 15.92 2.26
C ILE A 75 10.94 16.16 2.51
N LYS A 76 11.77 16.00 1.47
CA LYS A 76 13.22 16.21 1.54
C LYS A 76 13.63 17.66 1.76
N SER A 77 12.78 18.62 1.43
CA SER A 77 13.02 20.04 1.74
C SER A 77 12.91 20.32 3.25
N ILE A 78 12.08 19.55 3.96
CA ILE A 78 11.89 19.62 5.41
C ILE A 78 12.93 18.74 6.12
N TYR A 79 13.18 17.55 5.58
CA TYR A 79 14.06 16.54 6.16
C TYR A 79 15.16 16.16 5.14
N PRO A 80 16.18 17.01 4.95
CA PRO A 80 17.22 16.77 3.94
C PRO A 80 17.98 15.45 4.17
N ASN A 81 18.18 15.09 5.43
CA ASN A 81 18.89 13.88 5.85
C ASN A 81 17.99 12.63 5.95
N LEU A 82 16.77 12.66 5.41
CA LEU A 82 15.83 11.54 5.48
C LEU A 82 16.38 10.31 4.74
N GLU A 83 16.73 9.25 5.44
CA GLU A 83 17.27 8.01 4.86
C GLU A 83 16.17 6.98 4.58
N TYR A 84 15.08 7.02 5.35
CA TYR A 84 14.00 6.05 5.28
C TYR A 84 12.64 6.72 5.32
N ILE A 85 11.68 6.11 4.64
CA ILE A 85 10.30 6.56 4.62
C ILE A 85 9.35 5.38 4.73
N GLY A 86 8.21 5.60 5.39
CA GLY A 86 7.13 4.63 5.45
C GLY A 86 5.76 5.25 5.31
N LEU A 87 4.76 4.39 5.19
CA LEU A 87 3.36 4.77 5.14
C LEU A 87 2.51 3.84 6.01
N ASN A 88 1.69 4.46 6.85
CA ASN A 88 0.60 3.90 7.61
C ASN A 88 -0.71 4.62 7.25
N HIS A 89 -1.84 4.00 7.62
CA HIS A 89 -3.12 4.70 7.63
C HIS A 89 -3.45 5.21 9.04
N TYR A 90 -4.35 6.18 9.17
CA TYR A 90 -4.79 6.72 10.47
C TYR A 90 -5.24 5.67 11.51
N ARG A 91 -5.68 4.48 11.08
CA ARG A 91 -6.12 3.39 11.95
C ARG A 91 -5.37 2.07 11.76
N ARG A 92 -4.30 2.05 10.95
CA ARG A 92 -3.52 0.83 10.67
C ARG A 92 -2.04 1.09 10.90
N PHE A 93 -1.46 0.37 11.86
CA PHE A 93 -0.07 0.57 12.30
C PHE A 93 0.66 -0.76 12.40
N PHE A 94 1.93 -0.81 11.99
CA PHE A 94 2.74 -2.02 12.11
C PHE A 94 2.80 -2.56 13.55
N ALA A 95 2.55 -3.85 13.73
CA ALA A 95 2.43 -4.53 15.01
C ALA A 95 3.78 -5.15 15.42
N PHE A 96 4.68 -4.34 15.98
CA PHE A 96 6.04 -4.77 16.34
C PHE A 96 6.06 -5.92 17.35
N ASN A 97 5.16 -5.93 18.32
CA ASN A 97 5.11 -6.95 19.38
C ASN A 97 4.36 -8.22 18.95
N GLU A 98 4.00 -8.31 17.67
CA GLU A 98 3.22 -9.41 17.15
C GLU A 98 4.05 -10.37 16.29
N THR A 99 3.78 -11.66 16.45
CA THR A 99 4.38 -12.72 15.62
C THR A 99 3.37 -13.46 14.76
N ARG A 100 2.06 -13.24 14.98
CA ARG A 100 0.99 -13.76 14.12
C ARG A 100 1.11 -13.21 12.70
N LEU A 101 0.93 -14.08 11.72
CA LEU A 101 0.63 -13.67 10.34
C LEU A 101 -0.87 -13.84 10.14
N THR A 102 -1.55 -12.76 9.78
CA THR A 102 -2.97 -12.72 9.41
C THR A 102 -3.10 -12.07 8.05
N SER A 103 -4.22 -12.30 7.36
CA SER A 103 -4.52 -11.72 6.05
C SER A 103 -5.31 -10.41 6.12
N SER A 104 -5.67 -9.93 7.32
CA SER A 104 -6.59 -8.79 7.49
C SER A 104 -6.24 -7.92 8.70
N GLY A 105 -4.96 -7.90 9.08
CA GLY A 105 -4.49 -7.22 10.28
C GLY A 105 -5.01 -7.84 11.58
N ILE A 106 -4.80 -7.14 12.69
CA ILE A 106 -5.18 -7.55 14.04
C ILE A 106 -6.09 -6.48 14.65
N PRO A 107 -7.37 -6.78 14.89
CA PRO A 107 -8.29 -5.83 15.50
C PRO A 107 -7.81 -5.39 16.88
N LYS A 108 -7.82 -4.08 17.13
CA LYS A 108 -7.60 -3.45 18.42
C LYS A 108 -8.68 -2.42 18.67
N ASP A 109 -9.00 -2.19 19.95
CA ASP A 109 -9.92 -1.12 20.34
C ASP A 109 -9.26 0.22 20.03
N VAL A 110 -10.01 1.12 19.39
CA VAL A 110 -9.55 2.48 19.04
C VAL A 110 -8.99 3.23 20.25
N LYS A 111 -9.50 2.99 21.45
CA LYS A 111 -9.02 3.62 22.70
C LYS A 111 -7.56 3.29 23.04
N GLY A 112 -7.01 2.21 22.47
CA GLY A 112 -5.63 1.79 22.71
C GLY A 112 -4.62 2.35 21.70
N ILE A 113 -5.00 3.31 20.84
CA ILE A 113 -4.10 3.85 19.83
C ILE A 113 -3.04 4.78 20.42
N SER A 114 -3.38 5.58 21.44
CA SER A 114 -2.44 6.39 22.20
C SER A 114 -1.38 5.56 22.94
N GLU A 115 -1.70 4.30 23.27
CA GLU A 115 -0.77 3.35 23.90
C GLU A 115 0.14 2.62 22.90
N TYR A 116 -0.01 2.89 21.59
CA TYR A 116 0.80 2.25 20.56
C TYR A 116 2.30 2.53 20.79
N LYS A 117 3.11 1.48 20.72
CA LYS A 117 4.58 1.58 20.88
C LYS A 117 5.29 1.21 19.59
N LEU A 118 5.98 2.19 19.01
CA LEU A 118 6.93 1.98 17.94
C LEU A 118 8.15 1.21 18.47
N ASN A 119 8.77 0.36 17.65
CA ASN A 119 10.02 -0.32 18.00
C ASN A 119 11.12 0.07 17.01
N THR A 120 11.73 1.23 17.27
CA THR A 120 12.77 1.83 16.44
C THR A 120 13.98 0.92 16.29
N SER A 121 14.42 0.25 17.36
CA SER A 121 15.55 -0.68 17.30
C SER A 121 15.32 -1.85 16.33
N ARG A 122 14.08 -2.37 16.23
CA ARG A 122 13.74 -3.41 15.25
C ARG A 122 13.67 -2.87 13.82
N ILE A 123 13.12 -1.67 13.64
CA ILE A 123 13.12 -0.99 12.34
C ILE A 123 14.56 -0.82 11.86
N GLU A 124 15.42 -0.22 12.68
CA GLU A 124 16.85 -0.01 12.41
C GLU A 124 17.55 -1.34 12.08
N SER A 125 17.34 -2.39 12.88
CA SER A 125 17.92 -3.71 12.62
C SER A 125 17.52 -4.31 11.27
N TRP A 126 16.25 -4.16 10.84
CA TRP A 126 15.81 -4.70 9.55
C TRP A 126 16.30 -3.85 8.38
N LEU A 127 16.24 -2.52 8.49
CA LEU A 127 16.68 -1.61 7.43
C LEU A 127 18.20 -1.70 7.21
N SER A 128 19.00 -1.78 8.28
CA SER A 128 20.46 -1.99 8.19
C SER A 128 20.84 -3.35 7.60
N ALA A 129 19.93 -4.32 7.65
CA ALA A 129 20.05 -5.60 6.94
C ALA A 129 19.50 -5.55 5.50
N ASN A 130 19.35 -4.35 4.95
CA ASN A 130 18.81 -4.04 3.62
C ASN A 130 17.43 -4.67 3.36
N LYS A 131 16.56 -4.67 4.37
CA LYS A 131 15.19 -5.19 4.24
C LYS A 131 14.18 -4.08 4.04
N VAL A 132 13.15 -4.37 3.25
CA VAL A 132 11.94 -3.55 3.17
C VAL A 132 10.86 -4.14 4.08
N ILE A 133 10.26 -3.32 4.93
CA ILE A 133 9.18 -3.74 5.82
C ILE A 133 7.86 -3.52 5.07
N THR A 134 6.97 -4.52 5.06
CA THR A 134 5.65 -4.43 4.42
C THR A 134 4.65 -5.33 5.15
N THR A 135 3.38 -5.23 4.81
CA THR A 135 2.32 -6.08 5.35
C THR A 135 2.49 -7.56 4.99
N PRO A 136 1.79 -8.49 5.67
CA PRO A 136 1.67 -9.87 5.20
C PRO A 136 0.91 -9.93 3.87
N ARG A 137 1.11 -11.01 3.12
CA ARG A 137 0.38 -11.26 1.88
C ARG A 137 -1.10 -11.54 2.15
N ALA A 138 -1.97 -10.86 1.42
CA ALA A 138 -3.38 -11.20 1.31
C ALA A 138 -3.55 -12.26 0.20
N TYR A 139 -4.15 -13.42 0.53
CA TYR A 139 -4.36 -14.52 -0.42
C TYR A 139 -5.78 -14.52 -0.98
N LEU A 140 -5.88 -14.80 -2.28
CA LEU A 140 -7.10 -14.95 -3.05
C LEU A 140 -7.28 -16.42 -3.45
N LYS A 141 -8.52 -16.78 -3.75
CA LYS A 141 -8.85 -18.10 -4.33
C LYS A 141 -8.62 -18.17 -5.84
N THR A 142 -8.39 -17.03 -6.48
CA THR A 142 -8.20 -16.85 -7.93
C THR A 142 -6.86 -16.17 -8.20
N SER A 143 -6.49 -15.97 -9.47
CA SER A 143 -5.36 -15.09 -9.80
C SER A 143 -5.62 -13.66 -9.35
N VAL A 144 -4.57 -12.85 -9.16
CA VAL A 144 -4.74 -11.44 -8.79
C VAL A 144 -5.54 -10.67 -9.85
N ALA A 145 -5.35 -10.97 -11.14
CA ALA A 145 -6.14 -10.38 -12.23
C ALA A 145 -7.62 -10.75 -12.11
N SER A 146 -7.93 -12.04 -12.00
CA SER A 146 -9.32 -12.49 -11.85
C SER A 146 -9.95 -11.93 -10.58
N GLY A 147 -9.24 -11.90 -9.45
CA GLY A 147 -9.73 -11.28 -8.22
C GLY A 147 -9.98 -9.77 -8.36
N TYR A 148 -9.18 -9.06 -9.15
CA TYR A 148 -9.44 -7.66 -9.49
C TYR A 148 -10.70 -7.52 -10.34
N GLU A 149 -10.86 -8.31 -11.40
CA GLU A 149 -11.99 -8.24 -12.33
C GLU A 149 -13.34 -8.62 -11.72
N HIS A 150 -13.35 -9.44 -10.66
CA HIS A 150 -14.57 -9.70 -9.89
C HIS A 150 -15.00 -8.50 -9.04
N ALA A 151 -14.09 -7.59 -8.71
CA ALA A 151 -14.31 -6.47 -7.81
C ALA A 151 -14.28 -5.09 -8.50
N HIS A 152 -13.68 -4.99 -9.69
CA HIS A 152 -13.33 -3.76 -10.39
C HIS A 152 -13.41 -3.97 -11.91
N TYR A 153 -13.42 -2.88 -12.67
CA TYR A 153 -13.52 -2.94 -14.14
C TYR A 153 -12.25 -3.53 -14.78
N SER A 154 -12.40 -4.60 -15.55
CA SER A 154 -11.30 -5.28 -16.25
C SER A 154 -10.59 -4.37 -17.25
N SER A 155 -11.33 -3.45 -17.90
CA SER A 155 -10.81 -2.48 -18.87
C SER A 155 -9.66 -1.65 -18.29
N ASP A 156 -9.78 -1.25 -17.02
CA ASP A 156 -8.80 -0.38 -16.37
C ASP A 156 -7.50 -1.13 -16.13
N LEU A 157 -7.59 -2.39 -15.73
CA LEU A 157 -6.44 -3.25 -15.57
C LEU A 157 -5.72 -3.50 -16.91
N ARG A 158 -6.46 -3.62 -18.01
CA ARG A 158 -5.86 -3.76 -19.36
C ARG A 158 -5.10 -2.50 -19.77
N VAL A 159 -5.63 -1.32 -19.47
CA VAL A 159 -4.91 -0.05 -19.70
C VAL A 159 -3.59 -0.03 -18.94
N ILE A 160 -3.59 -0.46 -17.67
CA ILE A 160 -2.36 -0.56 -16.86
C ILE A 160 -1.38 -1.56 -17.46
N HIS A 161 -1.85 -2.74 -17.86
CA HIS A 161 -1.02 -3.74 -18.53
C HIS A 161 -0.36 -3.16 -19.80
N ASP A 162 -1.13 -2.48 -20.64
CA ASP A 162 -0.63 -1.92 -21.91
C ASP A 162 0.39 -0.79 -21.68
N ILE A 163 0.19 0.05 -20.65
CA ILE A 163 1.18 1.04 -20.25
C ILE A 163 2.48 0.35 -19.78
N VAL A 164 2.39 -0.66 -18.92
CA VAL A 164 3.58 -1.40 -18.46
C VAL A 164 4.28 -2.08 -19.63
N ARG A 165 3.55 -2.75 -20.54
CA ARG A 165 4.14 -3.40 -21.72
C ARG A 165 4.90 -2.42 -22.60
N ASN A 166 4.33 -1.24 -22.84
CA ASN A 166 4.87 -0.30 -23.82
C ASN A 166 5.97 0.61 -23.24
N ASP A 167 5.80 1.06 -22.01
CA ASP A 167 6.68 2.08 -21.39
C ASP A 167 7.69 1.49 -20.41
N TYR A 168 7.40 0.32 -19.84
CA TYR A 168 8.20 -0.36 -18.82
C TYR A 168 8.35 -1.86 -19.10
N PRO A 169 8.78 -2.26 -20.33
CA PRO A 169 8.79 -3.66 -20.76
C PRO A 169 9.59 -4.58 -19.84
N GLU A 170 10.58 -4.06 -19.12
CA GLU A 170 11.36 -4.78 -18.12
C GLU A 170 10.51 -5.26 -16.93
N PHE A 171 9.40 -4.58 -16.62
CA PHE A 171 8.46 -4.98 -15.58
C PHE A 171 7.40 -5.98 -16.06
N LEU A 172 7.26 -6.22 -17.37
CA LEU A 172 6.17 -7.02 -17.93
C LEU A 172 6.14 -8.46 -17.39
N ASN A 173 7.31 -9.08 -17.23
CA ASN A 173 7.41 -10.42 -16.63
C ASN A 173 6.95 -10.43 -15.17
N ALA A 174 7.39 -9.47 -14.36
CA ALA A 174 6.95 -9.34 -12.98
C ALA A 174 5.45 -9.04 -12.88
N PHE A 175 4.93 -8.22 -13.80
CA PHE A 175 3.51 -7.89 -13.90
C PHE A 175 2.67 -9.15 -14.15
N ASN A 176 3.01 -9.93 -15.19
CA ASN A 176 2.33 -11.17 -15.52
C ASN A 176 2.44 -12.22 -14.41
N ASP A 177 3.61 -12.32 -13.76
CA ASP A 177 3.83 -13.20 -12.61
C ASP A 177 2.93 -12.86 -11.42
N VAL A 178 2.66 -11.57 -11.18
CA VAL A 178 1.76 -11.14 -10.10
C VAL A 178 0.31 -11.35 -10.52
N PHE A 179 -0.09 -10.82 -11.67
CA PHE A 179 -1.49 -10.77 -12.08
C PHE A 179 -2.04 -12.12 -12.52
N LEU A 180 -1.28 -12.89 -13.29
CA LEU A 180 -1.69 -14.20 -13.81
C LEU A 180 -1.02 -15.34 -13.05
N GLY A 181 0.22 -15.11 -12.61
CA GLY A 181 1.09 -16.10 -12.00
C GLY A 181 0.84 -16.38 -10.51
N SER A 182 0.21 -15.43 -9.80
CA SER A 182 0.06 -15.43 -8.34
C SER A 182 -1.40 -15.21 -7.91
N ASN A 183 -1.70 -15.58 -6.67
CA ASN A 183 -2.99 -15.35 -6.01
C ASN A 183 -2.87 -14.47 -4.78
N TYR A 184 -1.80 -13.68 -4.67
CA TYR A 184 -1.61 -12.82 -3.52
C TYR A 184 -1.07 -11.47 -3.93
N PHE A 185 -1.32 -10.49 -3.09
CA PHE A 185 -0.76 -9.16 -3.17
C PHE A 185 -0.54 -8.61 -1.76
N TYR A 186 0.17 -7.49 -1.66
CA TYR A 186 0.35 -6.74 -0.42
C TYR A 186 -0.70 -5.64 -0.35
N ASP A 187 -1.63 -5.75 0.60
CA ASP A 187 -2.72 -4.80 0.78
C ASP A 187 -2.25 -3.52 1.50
N CYS A 188 -3.10 -2.49 1.50
CA CYS A 188 -2.96 -1.26 2.28
C CYS A 188 -1.84 -0.29 1.84
N ASN A 189 -1.03 -0.58 0.81
CA ASN A 189 0.10 0.29 0.42
C ASN A 189 1.04 0.66 1.59
N MET A 190 1.10 -0.16 2.65
CA MET A 190 1.90 0.12 3.84
C MET A 190 3.29 -0.50 3.72
N PHE A 191 4.32 0.33 3.91
CA PHE A 191 5.71 -0.08 3.85
C PHE A 191 6.60 0.78 4.76
N ILE A 192 7.84 0.34 4.97
CA ILE A 192 8.97 1.18 5.41
C ILE A 192 10.18 0.75 4.57
N MET A 193 10.80 1.68 3.86
CA MET A 193 11.90 1.40 2.93
C MET A 193 12.94 2.53 2.88
N PRO A 194 14.15 2.28 2.34
CA PRO A 194 15.12 3.32 2.04
C PRO A 194 14.58 4.37 1.08
N TRP A 195 14.99 5.63 1.24
CA TRP A 195 14.52 6.75 0.42
C TRP A 195 14.76 6.55 -1.07
N ASN A 196 15.94 6.04 -1.47
CA ASN A 196 16.25 5.84 -2.88
C ASN A 196 15.32 4.81 -3.54
N GLU A 197 14.95 3.75 -2.80
CA GLU A 197 13.99 2.76 -3.27
C GLU A 197 12.57 3.35 -3.38
N PHE A 198 12.20 4.25 -2.46
CA PHE A 198 10.93 4.97 -2.51
C PHE A 198 10.87 5.96 -3.68
N ASP A 199 11.94 6.71 -3.95
CA ASP A 199 12.02 7.65 -5.07
C ASP A 199 11.87 6.92 -6.42
N ASP A 200 12.59 5.82 -6.61
CA ASP A 200 12.45 4.99 -7.81
C ASP A 200 11.06 4.36 -7.95
N TYR A 201 10.49 3.89 -6.84
CA TYR A 201 9.12 3.38 -6.81
C TYR A 201 8.11 4.46 -7.22
N CYS A 202 8.26 5.69 -6.72
CA CYS A 202 7.36 6.79 -7.04
C CYS A 202 7.45 7.20 -8.51
N LYS A 203 8.66 7.29 -9.08
CA LYS A 203 8.86 7.55 -10.51
C LYS A 203 8.09 6.55 -11.38
N TRP A 204 8.23 5.25 -11.06
CA TRP A 204 7.56 4.18 -11.78
C TRP A 204 6.04 4.19 -11.57
N LEU A 205 5.58 4.22 -10.31
CA LEU A 205 4.17 4.18 -9.95
C LEU A 205 3.40 5.36 -10.56
N PHE A 206 3.85 6.60 -10.33
CA PHE A 206 3.15 7.78 -10.83
C PHE A 206 3.31 7.95 -12.34
N GLY A 207 4.42 7.49 -12.93
CA GLY A 207 4.58 7.41 -14.38
C GLY A 207 3.48 6.58 -15.04
N ILE A 208 3.12 5.44 -14.44
CA ILE A 208 2.01 4.58 -14.90
C ILE A 208 0.67 5.23 -14.61
N LEU A 209 0.40 5.61 -13.36
CA LEU A 209 -0.93 6.07 -12.94
C LEU A 209 -1.35 7.38 -13.60
N PHE A 210 -0.44 8.34 -13.81
CA PHE A 210 -0.78 9.57 -14.52
C PHE A 210 -0.99 9.38 -16.02
N LYS A 211 -0.38 8.35 -16.63
CA LYS A 211 -0.69 7.99 -18.00
C LYS A 211 -2.06 7.30 -18.09
N ALA A 212 -2.36 6.41 -17.15
CA ALA A 212 -3.64 5.74 -17.04
C ALA A 212 -4.78 6.74 -16.82
N GLU A 213 -4.57 7.75 -15.98
CA GLU A 213 -5.55 8.81 -15.71
C GLU A 213 -5.99 9.60 -16.95
N LYS A 214 -5.12 9.71 -17.96
CA LYS A 214 -5.47 10.37 -19.24
C LYS A 214 -6.30 9.50 -20.17
N ILE A 215 -6.37 8.19 -19.91
CA ILE A 215 -7.00 7.18 -20.77
C ILE A 215 -8.30 6.68 -20.14
N ILE A 216 -8.33 6.49 -18.83
CA ILE A 216 -9.46 5.90 -18.11
C ILE A 216 -10.44 7.00 -17.71
N ASP A 217 -11.64 6.95 -18.28
CA ASP A 217 -12.76 7.79 -17.86
C ASP A 217 -13.50 7.18 -16.67
N ILE A 218 -13.40 7.85 -15.51
CA ILE A 218 -14.05 7.46 -14.26
C ILE A 218 -15.29 8.31 -13.93
N GLU A 219 -15.75 9.20 -14.82
CA GLU A 219 -16.85 10.13 -14.52
C GLU A 219 -18.11 9.38 -14.06
N LYS A 220 -18.43 8.32 -14.80
CA LYS A 220 -19.61 7.45 -14.60
C LYS A 220 -19.43 6.40 -13.51
N TYR A 221 -18.25 6.32 -12.88
CA TYR A 221 -18.01 5.35 -11.83
C TYR A 221 -18.71 5.79 -10.53
N ASP A 222 -19.19 4.80 -9.77
CA ASP A 222 -19.68 5.04 -8.42
C ASP A 222 -18.53 5.48 -7.48
N SER A 223 -18.88 5.90 -6.26
CA SER A 223 -17.89 6.40 -5.29
C SER A 223 -16.85 5.34 -4.88
N TYR A 224 -17.18 4.06 -4.96
CA TYR A 224 -16.26 2.98 -4.65
C TYR A 224 -15.28 2.76 -5.82
N GLN A 225 -15.81 2.61 -7.04
CA GLN A 225 -14.99 2.38 -8.23
C GLN A 225 -14.15 3.60 -8.61
N LYS A 226 -14.54 4.83 -8.27
CA LYS A 226 -13.68 6.01 -8.47
C LYS A 226 -12.30 5.90 -7.82
N ARG A 227 -12.13 5.02 -6.83
CA ARG A 227 -10.88 4.76 -6.11
C ARG A 227 -9.91 3.81 -6.85
N ILE A 228 -10.12 3.58 -8.15
CA ILE A 228 -9.36 2.61 -8.95
C ILE A 228 -7.84 2.74 -8.80
N TYR A 229 -7.29 3.96 -8.75
CA TYR A 229 -5.83 4.15 -8.68
C TYR A 229 -5.27 3.69 -7.33
N GLY A 230 -6.01 3.87 -6.24
CA GLY A 230 -5.68 3.29 -4.94
C GLY A 230 -5.67 1.75 -4.98
N PHE A 231 -6.68 1.13 -5.58
CA PHE A 231 -6.74 -0.33 -5.72
C PHE A 231 -5.64 -0.88 -6.61
N LEU A 232 -5.36 -0.23 -7.75
CA LEU A 232 -4.30 -0.62 -8.68
C LEU A 232 -2.92 -0.47 -8.03
N ALA A 233 -2.68 0.59 -7.26
CA ALA A 233 -1.41 0.80 -6.57
C ALA A 233 -1.06 -0.34 -5.60
N GLU A 234 -2.02 -0.96 -4.92
CA GLU A 234 -1.75 -2.14 -4.05
C GLU A 234 -1.20 -3.32 -4.86
N ARG A 235 -1.71 -3.55 -6.08
CA ARG A 235 -1.21 -4.60 -6.97
C ARG A 235 0.12 -4.19 -7.59
N LEU A 236 0.26 -2.93 -8.03
CA LEU A 236 1.50 -2.41 -8.61
C LEU A 236 2.64 -2.41 -7.59
N TRP A 237 2.37 -2.16 -6.30
CA TRP A 237 3.34 -2.37 -5.22
C TRP A 237 3.86 -3.81 -5.21
N THR A 238 2.98 -4.78 -5.39
CA THR A 238 3.36 -6.20 -5.46
C THR A 238 4.23 -6.49 -6.69
N VAL A 239 3.93 -5.87 -7.85
CA VAL A 239 4.74 -5.96 -9.07
C VAL A 239 6.13 -5.37 -8.84
N TRP A 240 6.21 -4.19 -8.24
CA TRP A 240 7.47 -3.53 -7.91
C TRP A 240 8.36 -4.40 -7.01
N VAL A 241 7.79 -4.90 -5.91
CA VAL A 241 8.47 -5.81 -4.98
C VAL A 241 8.98 -7.07 -5.67
N LYS A 242 8.17 -7.65 -6.58
CA LYS A 242 8.52 -8.84 -7.35
C LYS A 242 9.68 -8.56 -8.33
N TYR A 243 9.66 -7.41 -9.00
CA TYR A 243 10.72 -7.00 -9.92
C TYR A 243 12.04 -6.71 -9.20
N LYS A 244 12.00 -5.92 -8.13
CA LYS A 244 13.18 -5.53 -7.33
C LYS A 244 13.76 -6.68 -6.49
N GLN A 245 12.99 -7.75 -6.28
CA GLN A 245 13.38 -8.92 -5.50
C GLN A 245 13.88 -8.59 -4.07
N TYR A 246 13.20 -7.64 -3.40
CA TYR A 246 13.61 -7.21 -2.06
C TYR A 246 13.66 -8.37 -1.05
N SER A 247 14.61 -8.26 -0.11
CA SER A 247 14.55 -9.00 1.14
C SER A 247 13.47 -8.40 2.03
N LEU A 248 12.30 -9.04 2.10
CA LEU A 248 11.16 -8.47 2.81
C LEU A 248 11.13 -8.88 4.28
N LYS A 249 10.79 -7.91 5.14
CA LYS A 249 10.23 -8.18 6.46
C LYS A 249 8.72 -7.97 6.42
N ASN A 250 7.99 -9.08 6.27
CA ASN A 250 6.54 -9.05 6.45
C ASN A 250 6.23 -8.88 7.94
N LEU A 251 5.60 -7.76 8.31
CA LEU A 251 5.19 -7.44 9.67
C LEU A 251 3.68 -7.23 9.66
N ASN A 252 2.98 -7.89 10.59
CA ASN A 252 1.54 -7.69 10.73
C ASN A 252 1.24 -6.26 11.18
N TYR A 253 -0.03 -5.86 11.17
CA TYR A 253 -0.47 -4.53 11.55
C TYR A 253 -1.71 -4.60 12.45
N TYR A 254 -1.82 -3.67 13.39
CA TYR A 254 -3.05 -3.45 14.15
C TYR A 254 -4.06 -2.69 13.30
N VAL A 255 -5.33 -3.01 13.46
CA VAL A 255 -6.47 -2.30 12.88
C VAL A 255 -7.31 -1.78 14.03
N TYR A 256 -7.20 -0.48 14.29
CA TYR A 256 -7.94 0.19 15.36
C TYR A 256 -9.39 0.44 14.91
N THR A 257 -10.34 -0.01 15.72
CA THR A 257 -11.78 0.06 15.42
C THR A 257 -12.59 0.15 16.72
N GLU A 258 -13.79 0.72 16.65
CA GLU A 258 -14.69 0.87 17.80
C GLU A 258 -15.19 -0.47 18.35
N ASN A 259 -15.34 -1.47 17.47
CA ASN A 259 -15.88 -2.78 17.82
C ASN A 259 -14.92 -3.88 17.35
N PRO A 260 -13.77 -4.09 18.03
CA PRO A 260 -12.77 -5.05 17.61
C PRO A 260 -13.31 -6.48 17.80
N LYS A 261 -13.33 -7.26 16.72
CA LYS A 261 -13.65 -8.69 16.80
C LYS A 261 -12.52 -9.41 17.55
N LYS A 262 -12.88 -10.29 18.49
CA LYS A 262 -11.92 -11.22 19.07
C LYS A 262 -11.38 -12.14 17.97
N ILE A 263 -10.07 -12.28 17.94
CA ILE A 263 -9.37 -13.21 17.06
C ILE A 263 -8.74 -14.32 17.89
N ASP A 264 -8.59 -15.51 17.31
CA ASP A 264 -7.86 -16.57 17.98
C ASP A 264 -6.41 -16.17 18.23
N GLU A 265 -5.81 -16.81 19.23
CA GLU A 265 -4.42 -16.57 19.63
C GLU A 265 -3.59 -17.86 19.59
N GLY A 266 -2.28 -17.71 19.73
CA GLY A 266 -1.35 -18.84 19.84
C GLY A 266 -1.41 -19.82 18.66
N LEU A 267 -1.41 -21.12 18.97
CA LEU A 267 -1.35 -22.20 17.98
C LEU A 267 -2.61 -22.24 17.09
N ILE A 268 -3.79 -21.96 17.64
CA ILE A 268 -5.06 -22.01 16.90
C ILE A 268 -5.06 -20.99 15.76
N ALA A 269 -4.64 -19.75 16.04
CA ALA A 269 -4.54 -18.70 15.03
C ALA A 269 -3.59 -19.12 13.88
N ARG A 270 -2.44 -19.69 14.24
CA ARG A 270 -1.43 -20.17 13.27
C ARG A 270 -1.99 -21.30 12.40
N LEU A 271 -2.72 -22.25 12.98
CA LEU A 271 -3.34 -23.36 12.24
C LEU A 271 -4.45 -22.87 11.31
N LYS A 272 -5.32 -21.95 11.77
CA LYS A 272 -6.37 -21.34 10.94
C LYS A 272 -5.78 -20.59 9.74
N TYR A 273 -4.75 -19.76 9.96
CA TYR A 273 -4.06 -19.06 8.87
C TYR A 273 -3.43 -20.04 7.87
N LYS A 274 -2.72 -21.07 8.35
CA LYS A 274 -2.14 -22.11 7.48
C LYS A 274 -3.22 -22.83 6.67
N LYS A 275 -4.33 -23.24 7.31
CA LYS A 275 -5.47 -23.91 6.66
C LYS A 275 -6.10 -23.03 5.57
N MET A 276 -6.36 -21.76 5.88
CA MET A 276 -6.86 -20.79 4.91
C MET A 276 -5.91 -20.66 3.72
N ARG A 277 -4.61 -20.46 3.96
CA ARG A 277 -3.61 -20.35 2.90
C ARG A 277 -3.54 -21.58 2.00
N ILE A 278 -3.56 -22.79 2.58
CA ILE A 278 -3.57 -24.05 1.80
C ILE A 278 -4.81 -24.13 0.92
N LYS A 279 -5.98 -23.85 1.50
CA LYS A 279 -7.26 -23.87 0.79
C LYS A 279 -7.27 -22.87 -0.39
N ASP A 280 -6.83 -21.64 -0.16
CA ASP A 280 -6.87 -20.59 -1.18
C ASP A 280 -5.82 -20.85 -2.27
N ASN A 281 -4.63 -21.35 -1.92
CA ASN A 281 -3.64 -21.80 -2.91
C ASN A 281 -4.12 -23.00 -3.74
N PHE A 282 -4.85 -23.94 -3.14
CA PHE A 282 -5.42 -25.07 -3.86
C PHE A 282 -6.50 -24.60 -4.84
N ALA A 283 -7.40 -23.71 -4.41
CA ALA A 283 -8.40 -23.10 -5.30
C ALA A 283 -7.75 -22.32 -6.45
N PHE A 284 -6.67 -21.58 -6.17
CA PHE A 284 -5.89 -20.91 -7.20
C PHE A 284 -5.26 -21.90 -8.17
N PHE A 285 -4.65 -22.97 -7.67
CA PHE A 285 -4.03 -23.99 -8.54
C PHE A 285 -5.01 -24.58 -9.54
N LEU A 286 -6.27 -24.79 -9.13
CA LEU A 286 -7.35 -25.27 -9.99
C LEU A 286 -7.85 -24.22 -11.00
N SER A 287 -7.88 -22.95 -10.61
CA SER A 287 -8.45 -21.86 -11.43
C SER A 287 -7.43 -21.13 -12.31
N LYS A 288 -6.13 -21.25 -12.02
CA LYS A 288 -5.06 -20.51 -12.71
C LYS A 288 -5.02 -20.85 -14.20
N VAL A 289 -5.02 -19.81 -15.03
CA VAL A 289 -4.80 -19.89 -16.48
C VAL A 289 -3.37 -20.38 -16.77
N ARG A 290 -3.21 -21.35 -17.69
CA ARG A 290 -1.91 -21.99 -18.01
C ARG A 290 -1.59 -21.95 -19.51
N GLY A 291 -0.29 -21.99 -19.83
CA GLY A 291 0.22 -22.05 -21.20
C GLY A 291 -0.22 -20.85 -22.04
N ASN A 292 -0.46 -21.08 -23.33
CA ASN A 292 -0.79 -20.05 -24.34
C ASN A 292 -2.04 -19.21 -24.01
N LYS A 293 -2.87 -19.65 -23.06
CA LYS A 293 -4.01 -18.86 -22.57
C LYS A 293 -3.57 -17.64 -21.74
N GLN A 294 -2.38 -17.64 -21.15
CA GLN A 294 -1.85 -16.47 -20.44
C GLN A 294 -1.48 -15.36 -21.41
N GLU A 295 -0.87 -15.70 -22.55
CA GLU A 295 -0.53 -14.72 -23.60
C GLU A 295 -1.78 -14.06 -24.19
N ARG A 296 -2.87 -14.83 -24.32
CA ARG A 296 -4.16 -14.32 -24.83
C ARG A 296 -5.00 -13.58 -23.78
N TYR A 297 -4.65 -13.68 -22.50
CA TYR A 297 -5.44 -13.09 -21.42
C TYR A 297 -5.66 -11.60 -21.63
N TRP A 298 -4.59 -10.89 -22.01
CA TRP A 298 -4.61 -9.45 -22.18
C TRP A 298 -5.27 -8.99 -23.50
N THR A 299 -5.40 -9.88 -24.48
CA THR A 299 -5.92 -9.57 -25.82
C THR A 299 -7.41 -9.80 -26.01
N VAL A 300 -8.03 -10.61 -25.14
CA VAL A 300 -9.49 -10.84 -25.17
C VAL A 300 -10.14 -9.76 -24.32
N PRO A 301 -11.14 -8.99 -24.80
CA PRO A 301 -11.79 -7.93 -24.03
C PRO A 301 -12.27 -8.36 -22.64
#